data_AF-A0A3D4BMT6-F1
#
_entry.id   AF-A0A3D4BMT6-F1
#
_cell.length_a   1.000
_cell.length_b   1.000
_cell.length_c   1.000
_cell.angle_alpha   90.00
_cell.angle_beta   90.00
_cell.angle_gamma   90.00
#
_symmetry.space_group_name_H-M   'P 1'
#
loop_
_entity.id
_entity.type
_entity.pdbx_description
1 polymer ?
#
loop_
_entity_poly.entity_id
_entity_poly.type
_entity_poly.pdbx_seq_one_letter_code
_entity_poly.pdbx_strand_id
1 'polypeptide(L)'
;MKKLVLTHALLFLVFGLSAQSKKVSLEDVWLQYRFSPKGTSGLRSMKDGLHYTALTNSDNGPTVEKFSYKTGESVGFIISAKVIKEQTGKNIQFDQYQFSPNEDKVLLATETESIYRHSS
;
A
#
# COMPACT_ATOMS: atom_id res chain seq x y z
N MET A 1 20.94 45.28 32.34
CA MET A 1 21.81 45.24 31.12
C MET A 1 22.20 43.81 30.72
N LYS A 2 22.74 42.96 31.62
CA LYS A 2 23.11 41.57 31.30
C LYS A 2 21.97 40.72 30.70
N LYS A 3 20.73 40.88 31.21
CA LYS A 3 19.54 40.20 30.67
C LYS A 3 19.17 40.63 29.24
N LEU A 4 19.35 41.91 28.91
CA LEU A 4 19.11 42.46 27.56
C LEU A 4 20.17 42.00 26.56
N VAL A 5 21.42 41.91 26.98
CA VAL A 5 22.51 41.34 26.14
C VAL A 5 22.26 39.85 25.88
N LEU A 6 21.81 39.12 26.91
CA LEU A 6 21.49 37.70 26.78
C LEU A 6 20.30 37.45 25.83
N THR A 7 19.25 38.28 25.89
CA THR A 7 18.11 38.15 24.98
C THR A 7 18.46 38.49 23.53
N HIS A 8 19.29 39.50 23.30
CA HIS A 8 19.74 39.85 21.94
C HIS A 8 20.69 38.79 21.37
N ALA A 9 21.57 38.22 22.20
CA ALA A 9 22.43 37.10 21.79
C ALA A 9 21.61 35.85 21.44
N LEU A 10 20.55 35.55 22.20
CA LEU A 10 19.65 34.44 21.90
C LEU A 10 18.86 34.69 20.59
N LEU A 11 18.41 35.92 20.36
CA LEU A 11 17.71 36.29 19.12
C LEU A 11 18.61 36.11 17.90
N PHE A 12 19.88 36.51 18.00
CA PHE A 12 20.86 36.40 16.91
C PHE A 12 21.19 34.94 16.56
N LEU A 13 21.17 34.05 17.56
CA LEU A 13 21.41 32.61 17.36
C LEU A 13 20.31 31.96 16.50
N VAL A 14 19.07 32.43 16.61
CA VAL A 14 17.91 31.88 15.87
C VAL A 14 17.96 32.27 14.38
N PHE A 15 18.48 33.46 14.05
CA PHE A 15 18.57 33.92 12.66
C PHE A 15 19.61 33.17 11.81
N GLY A 16 20.57 32.46 12.42
CA GLY A 16 21.59 31.69 11.72
C GLY A 16 21.20 30.24 11.39
N LEU A 17 20.06 29.76 11.87
CA LEU A 17 19.64 28.36 11.69
C LEU A 17 18.91 28.18 10.37
N SER A 18 19.61 27.66 9.36
CA SER A 18 18.99 27.20 8.11
C SER A 18 18.90 25.67 8.12
N ALA A 19 17.72 25.15 8.43
CA ALA A 19 17.50 23.70 8.63
C ALA A 19 17.23 22.91 7.34
N GLN A 20 16.96 23.57 6.21
CA GLN A 20 16.52 22.93 4.97
C GLN A 20 17.56 23.14 3.85
N SER A 21 18.53 22.26 3.74
CA SER A 21 19.56 22.29 2.68
C SER A 21 19.21 21.44 1.45
N LYS A 22 18.20 20.56 1.55
CA LYS A 22 17.84 19.64 0.46
C LYS A 22 16.96 20.32 -0.58
N LYS A 23 17.46 20.45 -1.81
CA LYS A 23 16.67 20.84 -2.97
C LYS A 23 15.80 19.66 -3.43
N VAL A 24 14.52 19.93 -3.69
CA VAL A 24 13.60 18.97 -4.31
C VAL A 24 13.92 18.90 -5.81
N SER A 25 14.11 17.69 -6.34
CA SER A 25 14.33 17.47 -7.78
C SER A 25 13.10 16.86 -8.45
N LEU A 26 13.07 16.84 -9.79
CA LEU A 26 12.01 16.15 -10.55
C LEU A 26 12.06 14.64 -10.32
N GLU A 27 13.25 14.07 -10.18
CA GLU A 27 13.45 12.65 -9.89
C GLU A 27 12.92 12.29 -8.51
N ASP A 28 13.10 13.16 -7.51
CA ASP A 28 12.52 12.96 -6.17
C ASP A 28 10.99 12.85 -6.21
N VAL A 29 10.33 13.60 -7.12
CA VAL A 29 8.86 13.64 -7.26
C VAL A 29 8.34 12.52 -8.15
N TRP A 30 8.91 12.32 -9.34
CA TRP A 30 8.33 11.49 -10.41
C TRP A 30 8.99 10.13 -10.59
N LEU A 31 10.26 9.99 -10.22
CA LEU A 31 10.98 8.72 -10.34
C LEU A 31 10.96 7.94 -9.03
N GLN A 32 11.24 8.63 -7.93
CA GLN A 32 11.45 8.03 -6.62
C GLN A 32 10.24 8.17 -5.70
N TYR A 33 9.29 9.05 -6.04
CA TYR A 33 8.09 9.31 -5.25
C TYR A 33 8.39 9.55 -3.75
N ARG A 34 9.48 10.28 -3.45
CA ARG A 34 10.04 10.41 -2.10
C ARG A 34 9.09 11.03 -1.08
N PHE A 35 8.13 11.82 -1.55
CA PHE A 35 7.16 12.54 -0.74
C PHE A 35 5.77 11.89 -0.76
N SER A 36 5.63 10.73 -1.41
CA SER A 36 4.38 10.00 -1.41
C SER A 36 4.17 9.34 -0.04
N PRO A 37 3.04 9.59 0.64
CA PRO A 37 2.75 8.93 1.91
C PRO A 37 2.53 7.44 1.68
N LYS A 38 3.00 6.61 2.61
CA LYS A 38 2.63 5.20 2.64
C LYS A 38 1.16 5.11 3.05
N GLY A 39 0.32 4.57 2.17
CA GLY A 39 -1.08 4.28 2.45
C GLY A 39 -1.37 2.78 2.33
N THR A 40 -2.47 2.35 2.93
CA THR A 40 -3.02 1.00 2.75
C THR A 40 -4.25 1.09 1.86
N SER A 41 -4.28 0.33 0.77
CA SER A 41 -5.43 0.24 -0.14
C SER A 41 -5.74 -1.23 -0.45
N GLY A 42 -6.92 -1.50 -1.02
CA GLY A 42 -7.28 -2.84 -1.50
C GLY A 42 -7.59 -3.87 -0.40
N LEU A 43 -7.72 -3.45 0.86
CA LEU A 43 -8.16 -4.30 1.96
C LEU A 43 -9.67 -4.53 1.86
N ARG A 44 -10.11 -5.78 2.01
CA ARG A 44 -11.53 -6.16 2.04
C ARG A 44 -11.82 -6.91 3.34
N SER A 45 -12.73 -6.39 4.16
CA SER A 45 -13.18 -7.07 5.38
C SER A 45 -13.94 -8.35 5.03
N MET A 46 -13.70 -9.42 5.79
CA MET A 46 -14.49 -10.65 5.69
C MET A 46 -15.72 -10.58 6.60
N LYS A 47 -16.73 -11.40 6.29
CA LYS A 47 -17.99 -11.51 7.06
C LYS A 47 -17.81 -11.89 8.52
N ASP A 48 -16.75 -12.62 8.85
CA ASP A 48 -16.46 -13.01 10.24
C ASP A 48 -16.12 -11.80 11.14
N GLY A 49 -15.80 -10.64 10.55
CA GLY A 49 -15.42 -9.42 11.26
C GLY A 49 -14.07 -9.48 11.97
N LEU A 50 -13.34 -10.60 11.86
CA LEU A 50 -12.06 -10.85 12.52
C LEU A 50 -10.88 -10.77 11.55
N HIS A 51 -11.16 -10.86 10.25
CA HIS A 51 -10.14 -10.91 9.22
C HIS A 51 -10.43 -9.97 8.05
N TYR A 52 -9.36 -9.65 7.33
CA TYR A 52 -9.43 -9.00 6.03
C TYR A 52 -8.58 -9.74 5.02
N THR A 53 -8.86 -9.49 3.74
CA THR A 53 -8.02 -9.97 2.64
C THR A 53 -7.38 -8.82 1.89
N ALA A 54 -6.23 -9.08 1.30
CA ALA A 54 -5.53 -8.15 0.42
C ALA A 54 -5.06 -8.88 -0.84
N LEU A 55 -4.98 -8.15 -1.95
CA LEU A 55 -4.27 -8.64 -3.13
C LEU A 55 -2.78 -8.38 -2.91
N THR A 56 -2.00 -9.45 -2.79
CA THR A 56 -0.55 -9.42 -2.63
C THR A 56 0.10 -10.01 -3.87
N ASN A 57 1.39 -9.76 -4.05
CA ASN A 57 2.20 -10.38 -5.10
C ASN A 57 3.27 -11.25 -4.45
N SER A 58 3.37 -12.49 -4.90
CA SER A 58 4.48 -13.39 -4.59
C SER A 58 5.37 -13.57 -5.81
N ASP A 59 6.51 -14.23 -5.66
CA ASP A 59 7.37 -14.61 -6.79
C ASP A 59 6.63 -15.45 -7.86
N ASN A 60 5.53 -16.10 -7.46
CA ASN A 60 4.71 -16.93 -8.33
C ASN A 60 3.43 -16.22 -8.84
N GLY A 61 3.37 -14.89 -8.72
CA GLY A 61 2.26 -14.07 -9.22
C GLY A 61 1.26 -13.63 -8.13
N PRO A 62 0.12 -13.06 -8.57
CA PRO A 62 -0.87 -12.45 -7.68
C PRO A 62 -1.53 -13.47 -6.78
N THR A 63 -1.81 -13.05 -5.55
CA THR A 63 -2.34 -13.89 -4.47
C THR A 63 -3.34 -13.12 -3.63
N VAL A 64 -4.48 -13.73 -3.33
CA VAL A 64 -5.42 -13.21 -2.34
C VAL A 64 -5.06 -13.83 -1.00
N GLU A 65 -4.54 -13.00 -0.10
CA GLU A 65 -4.07 -13.41 1.21
C GLU A 65 -4.99 -12.90 2.32
N LYS A 66 -5.17 -13.71 3.37
CA LYS A 66 -6.01 -13.44 4.53
C LYS A 66 -5.14 -13.06 5.72
N PHE A 67 -5.54 -12.01 6.43
CA PHE A 67 -4.84 -11.46 7.58
C PHE A 67 -5.77 -11.32 8.77
N SER A 68 -5.20 -11.41 9.97
CA SER A 68 -5.93 -11.11 11.21
C SER A 68 -5.99 -9.61 11.44
N TYR A 69 -7.18 -9.06 11.75
CA TYR A 69 -7.28 -7.68 12.22
C TYR A 69 -6.55 -7.47 13.56
N LYS A 70 -6.51 -8.50 14.41
CA LYS A 70 -5.95 -8.39 15.76
C LYS A 70 -4.43 -8.27 15.75
N THR A 71 -3.75 -9.05 14.91
CA THR A 71 -2.28 -9.11 14.88
C THR A 71 -1.66 -8.45 13.65
N GLY A 72 -2.42 -8.28 12.57
CA GLY A 72 -1.90 -7.84 11.27
C GLY A 72 -1.09 -8.92 10.55
N GLU A 73 -1.00 -10.12 11.11
CA GLU A 73 -0.23 -11.23 10.53
C GLU A 73 -1.06 -12.01 9.51
N SER A 74 -0.37 -12.62 8.56
CA SER A 74 -0.98 -13.53 7.59
C SER A 74 -1.49 -14.78 8.30
N VAL A 75 -2.74 -15.14 8.00
CA VAL A 75 -3.41 -16.35 8.48
C VAL A 75 -3.44 -17.42 7.38
N GLY A 76 -3.12 -17.04 6.13
CA GLY A 76 -2.99 -17.95 5.00
C GLY A 76 -3.51 -17.37 3.69
N PHE A 77 -3.44 -18.16 2.64
CA PHE A 77 -3.87 -17.78 1.29
C PHE A 77 -5.29 -18.28 1.01
N ILE A 78 -6.13 -17.42 0.43
CA ILE A 78 -7.45 -17.80 -0.09
C ILE A 78 -7.28 -18.45 -1.46
N ILE A 79 -6.54 -17.80 -2.35
CA ILE A 79 -6.22 -18.34 -3.68
C ILE A 79 -4.96 -17.65 -4.23
N SER A 80 -4.16 -18.36 -5.01
CA SER A 80 -2.97 -17.83 -5.66
C SER A 80 -2.87 -18.27 -7.12
N ALA A 81 -2.23 -17.45 -7.95
CA ALA A 81 -1.92 -17.79 -9.34
C ALA A 81 -1.12 -19.10 -9.44
N LYS A 82 -0.23 -19.36 -8.47
CA LYS A 82 0.52 -20.62 -8.35
C LYS A 82 -0.41 -21.83 -8.27
N VAL A 83 -1.35 -21.83 -7.31
CA VAL A 83 -2.28 -22.95 -7.10
C VAL A 83 -3.15 -23.16 -8.35
N ILE A 84 -3.61 -22.08 -8.97
CA ILE A 84 -4.40 -22.17 -10.21
C ILE A 84 -3.60 -22.80 -11.34
N LYS A 85 -2.33 -22.41 -11.50
CA LYS A 85 -1.43 -23.01 -12.50
C LYS A 85 -1.20 -24.50 -12.23
N GLU A 86 -0.97 -24.87 -10.98
CA GLU A 86 -0.78 -26.28 -10.58
C GLU A 86 -2.02 -27.13 -10.87
N GLN A 87 -3.22 -26.59 -10.65
CA GLN A 87 -4.48 -27.32 -10.83
C GLN A 87 -4.99 -27.33 -12.27
N THR A 88 -4.77 -26.27 -13.02
CA THR A 88 -5.39 -26.07 -14.35
C THR A 88 -4.40 -26.03 -15.51
N GLY A 89 -3.10 -25.92 -15.21
CA GLY A 89 -2.05 -25.66 -16.20
C GLY A 89 -2.01 -24.22 -16.73
N LYS A 90 -2.98 -23.37 -16.35
CA LYS A 90 -3.08 -21.99 -16.85
C LYS A 90 -2.32 -21.03 -15.96
N ASN A 91 -1.47 -20.21 -16.56
CA ASN A 91 -0.86 -19.08 -15.89
C ASN A 91 -1.81 -17.89 -15.99
N ILE A 92 -2.36 -17.42 -14.86
CA ILE A 92 -3.27 -16.29 -14.84
C ILE A 92 -2.67 -15.11 -14.07
N GLN A 93 -2.93 -13.91 -14.58
CA GLN A 93 -2.61 -12.66 -13.92
C GLN A 93 -3.93 -11.96 -13.61
N PHE A 94 -4.15 -11.61 -12.34
CA PHE A 94 -5.34 -10.90 -11.90
C PHE A 94 -4.95 -9.71 -11.02
N ASP A 95 -5.68 -8.61 -11.17
CA ASP A 95 -5.44 -7.34 -10.49
C ASP A 95 -6.59 -6.93 -9.56
N GLN A 96 -7.74 -7.61 -9.68
CA GLN A 96 -8.88 -7.43 -8.81
C GLN A 96 -9.54 -8.76 -8.47
N TYR A 97 -10.26 -8.76 -7.35
CA TYR A 97 -11.07 -9.89 -6.93
C TYR A 97 -12.34 -9.43 -6.22
N GLN A 98 -13.35 -10.30 -6.21
CA GLN A 98 -14.60 -10.10 -5.50
C GLN A 98 -15.11 -11.42 -4.93
N PHE A 99 -15.50 -11.42 -3.66
CA PHE A 99 -16.18 -12.55 -3.05
C PHE A 99 -17.64 -12.63 -3.50
N SER A 100 -18.16 -13.86 -3.63
CA SER A 100 -19.60 -14.07 -3.68
C SER A 100 -20.26 -13.52 -2.41
N PRO A 101 -21.59 -13.26 -2.43
CA PRO A 101 -22.29 -12.81 -1.24
C PRO A 101 -22.14 -13.72 -0.03
N ASN A 102 -21.77 -15.00 -0.18
CA ASN A 102 -21.56 -15.95 0.91
C ASN A 102 -20.07 -16.28 1.17
N GLU A 103 -19.14 -15.63 0.47
CA GLU A 103 -17.69 -15.87 0.54
C GLU A 103 -17.24 -17.31 0.18
N ASP A 104 -18.11 -18.11 -0.44
CA ASP A 104 -17.83 -19.47 -0.90
C ASP A 104 -17.13 -19.52 -2.27
N LYS A 105 -17.13 -18.41 -3.01
CA LYS A 105 -16.50 -18.26 -4.32
C LYS A 105 -15.77 -16.92 -4.41
N VAL A 106 -14.75 -16.88 -5.25
CA VAL A 106 -14.00 -15.66 -5.58
C VAL A 106 -13.99 -15.50 -7.10
N LEU A 107 -14.46 -14.35 -7.57
CA LEU A 107 -14.28 -13.88 -8.94
C LEU A 107 -12.93 -13.15 -9.03
N LEU A 108 -12.13 -13.49 -10.06
CA LEU A 108 -10.84 -12.86 -10.34
C LEU A 108 -10.95 -12.11 -11.67
N ALA A 109 -10.57 -10.83 -11.69
CA ALA A 109 -10.53 -10.03 -12.92
C ALA A 109 -9.15 -10.19 -13.57
N THR A 110 -9.13 -10.50 -14.86
CA THR A 110 -7.92 -10.71 -15.67
C THR A 110 -8.03 -9.88 -16.93
N GLU A 111 -6.90 -9.44 -17.49
CA GLU A 111 -6.87 -8.68 -18.76
C GLU A 111 -7.71 -7.39 -18.71
N THR A 112 -7.75 -6.76 -17.53
CA THR A 112 -8.51 -5.54 -17.24
C THR A 112 -7.99 -4.35 -18.06
N GLU A 113 -8.87 -3.57 -18.69
CA GLU A 113 -8.51 -2.40 -19.50
C GLU A 113 -9.25 -1.14 -19.01
N SER A 114 -8.52 -0.11 -18.59
CA SER A 114 -9.12 1.13 -18.11
C SER A 114 -9.80 1.91 -19.26
N ILE A 115 -11.10 2.18 -19.11
CA ILE A 115 -11.87 3.00 -20.08
C ILE A 115 -12.01 4.44 -19.56
N TYR A 116 -12.24 4.61 -18.25
CA TYR A 116 -12.38 5.90 -17.58
C TYR A 116 -11.73 5.87 -16.18
N ARG A 117 -11.81 6.96 -15.42
CA ARG A 117 -11.19 7.10 -14.09
C ARG A 117 -11.51 5.95 -13.11
N HIS A 118 -12.71 5.39 -13.19
CA HIS A 118 -13.19 4.33 -12.29
C HIS A 118 -13.78 3.14 -13.03
N SER A 119 -13.69 3.12 -14.36
CA SER A 119 -14.28 2.09 -15.20
C SER A 119 -13.17 1.35 -15.91
N SER A 120 -13.25 0.04 -15.84
CA SER A 120 -12.29 -0.92 -16.37
C SER A 120 -12.98 -2.18 -16.82
#